data_AF-A0A846D138-F1
#
_entry.id   AF-A0A846D138-F1
#
_cell.length_a   1.000
_cell.length_b   1.000
_cell.length_c   1.000
_cell.angle_alpha   90.00
_cell.angle_beta   90.00
_cell.angle_gamma   90.00
#
_symmetry.space_group_name_H-M   'P 1'
#
loop_
_entity.id
_entity.type
_entity.pdbx_description
1 polymer ?
#
loop_
_entity_poly.entity_id
_entity_poly.type
_entity_poly.pdbx_seq_one_letter_code
_entity_poly.pdbx_strand_id
1 'polypeptide(L)'
;MQRGLGGFPHERLHQDSELSAEPIQADALTLLQSTNQILHLEFQTLPQSEPPLPFRMLDYWVRLQRKYRCPIEQVVIFLKSTTSDLVFNNEFRDINTWHRYRVIRLWEQDPQPLLANRALLPLATLAKSNNPNRLLEQVVVEVDRSDAARSWGFPP
;
A
#
# COMPACT_ATOMS: atom_id res chain seq x y z
N MET A 1 55.57 27.59 -1.97
CA MET A 1 55.03 26.22 -1.89
C MET A 1 53.57 26.30 -1.49
N GLN A 2 52.66 25.98 -2.41
CA GLN A 2 51.21 25.98 -2.24
C GLN A 2 50.74 24.64 -1.64
N ARG A 3 49.76 24.68 -0.72
CA ARG A 3 48.67 23.70 -0.51
C ARG A 3 47.55 24.51 0.16
N GLY A 4 46.34 24.67 -0.35
CA GLY A 4 45.51 23.81 -1.19
C GLY A 4 44.21 23.58 -0.42
N LEU A 5 43.42 24.65 -0.24
CA LEU A 5 42.07 24.58 0.33
C LEU A 5 41.17 23.97 -0.76
N GLY A 6 40.85 22.69 -0.61
CA GLY A 6 39.91 21.99 -1.48
C GLY A 6 38.50 22.53 -1.24
N GLY A 7 38.09 23.48 -2.07
CA GLY A 7 36.69 23.86 -2.20
C GLY A 7 35.92 22.72 -2.84
N PHE A 8 34.84 22.29 -2.20
CA PHE A 8 33.82 21.45 -2.86
C PHE A 8 33.28 22.24 -4.06
N PRO A 9 33.26 21.67 -5.27
CA PRO A 9 32.70 22.38 -6.41
C PRO A 9 31.21 22.59 -6.17
N HIS A 10 30.80 23.87 -6.10
CA HIS A 10 29.40 24.27 -6.24
C HIS A 10 29.00 24.05 -7.69
N GLU A 11 28.69 22.81 -8.07
CA GLU A 11 27.95 22.53 -9.28
C GLU A 11 26.55 23.12 -9.11
N ARG A 12 26.39 24.36 -9.57
CA ARG A 12 25.09 24.97 -9.80
C ARG A 12 24.41 24.15 -10.88
N LEU A 13 23.53 23.25 -10.48
CA LEU A 13 22.56 22.61 -11.36
C LEU A 13 21.57 23.68 -11.85
N HIS A 14 21.99 24.46 -12.85
CA HIS A 14 21.06 25.12 -13.77
C HIS A 14 20.66 24.07 -14.81
N GLN A 15 19.74 23.18 -14.44
CA GLN A 15 18.99 22.36 -15.38
C GLN A 15 17.57 22.93 -15.42
N ASP A 16 17.07 23.14 -16.63
CA ASP A 16 15.76 23.72 -16.93
C ASP A 16 14.70 23.22 -15.94
N SER A 17 14.11 24.19 -15.23
CA SER A 17 13.47 24.02 -13.91
C SER A 17 12.10 23.33 -13.92
N GLU A 18 11.85 22.49 -14.91
CA GLU A 18 10.66 21.63 -14.94
C GLU A 18 11.01 20.27 -14.36
N LEU A 19 10.59 20.04 -13.12
CA LEU A 19 10.59 18.70 -12.53
C LEU A 19 9.52 17.87 -13.25
N SER A 20 9.90 17.22 -14.34
CA SER A 20 9.02 16.28 -15.06
C SER A 20 8.62 15.17 -14.12
N ALA A 21 7.31 15.04 -13.88
CA ALA A 21 6.76 13.97 -13.07
C ALA A 21 6.24 12.88 -14.00
N GLU A 22 6.95 11.75 -14.09
CA GLU A 22 6.44 10.58 -14.81
C GLU A 22 5.09 10.13 -14.23
N PRO A 23 4.18 9.58 -15.06
CA PRO A 23 2.91 9.05 -14.58
C PRO A 23 3.15 7.83 -13.70
N ILE A 24 2.81 7.95 -12.42
CA ILE A 24 2.84 6.83 -11.47
C ILE A 24 1.43 6.24 -11.32
N GLN A 25 1.33 4.91 -11.30
CA GLN A 25 0.09 4.18 -11.08
C GLN A 25 0.08 3.61 -9.67
N ALA A 26 -0.92 4.00 -8.88
CA ALA A 26 -1.23 3.34 -7.62
C ALA A 26 -2.02 2.06 -7.91
N ASP A 27 -1.83 1.03 -7.09
CA ASP A 27 -2.54 -0.25 -7.26
C ASP A 27 -4.05 -0.09 -7.07
N ALA A 28 -4.47 0.67 -6.05
CA ALA A 28 -5.87 0.96 -5.80
C ALA A 28 -6.11 2.32 -5.14
N LEU A 29 -7.03 3.09 -5.71
CA LEU A 29 -7.51 4.36 -5.16
C LEU A 29 -9.03 4.31 -5.01
N THR A 30 -9.51 4.48 -3.79
CA THR A 30 -10.94 4.55 -3.50
C THR A 30 -11.29 5.92 -2.94
N LEU A 31 -12.23 6.61 -3.59
CA LEU A 31 -12.81 7.83 -3.04
C LEU A 31 -14.07 7.45 -2.24
N LEU A 32 -14.05 7.75 -0.94
CA LEU A 32 -15.20 7.52 -0.08
C LEU A 32 -16.12 8.75 -0.14
N GLN A 33 -17.19 8.65 -0.94
CA GLN A 33 -18.07 9.78 -1.26
C GLN A 33 -18.77 10.37 -0.02
N SER A 34 -19.13 9.53 0.96
CA SER A 34 -19.83 9.99 2.18
C SER A 34 -18.93 10.78 3.14
N THR A 35 -17.60 10.58 3.07
CA THR A 35 -16.62 11.26 3.93
C THR A 35 -15.77 12.29 3.20
N ASN A 36 -15.92 12.38 1.87
CA ASN A 36 -15.07 13.18 0.98
C ASN A 36 -13.57 13.00 1.29
N GLN A 37 -13.18 11.76 1.54
CA GLN A 37 -11.81 11.35 1.88
C GLN A 37 -11.35 10.30 0.88
N ILE A 38 -10.07 10.33 0.53
CA ILE A 38 -9.44 9.29 -0.27
C ILE A 38 -8.83 8.24 0.65
N LEU A 39 -9.17 6.99 0.40
CA LEU A 39 -8.44 5.84 0.90
C LEU A 39 -7.55 5.31 -0.24
N HIS A 40 -6.25 5.47 -0.08
CA HIS A 40 -5.24 4.99 -0.99
C HIS A 40 -4.64 3.68 -0.47
N LEU A 41 -4.76 2.61 -1.26
CA LEU A 41 -4.28 1.28 -0.91
C LEU A 41 -3.15 0.89 -1.89
N GLU A 42 -2.00 0.57 -1.31
CA GLU A 42 -0.82 0.10 -2.05
C GLU A 42 -0.54 -1.35 -1.65
N PHE A 43 -0.48 -2.27 -2.60
CA PHE A 43 -0.25 -3.69 -2.33
C PHE A 43 1.20 -4.05 -2.62
N GLN A 44 1.85 -4.73 -1.68
CA GLN A 44 3.27 -5.07 -1.82
C GLN A 44 3.50 -6.56 -1.55
N THR A 45 4.12 -7.24 -2.51
CA THR A 45 4.60 -8.62 -2.33
C THR A 45 6.03 -8.67 -1.82
N LEU A 46 6.82 -7.61 -2.05
CA LEU A 46 8.20 -7.47 -1.62
C LEU A 46 8.39 -6.15 -0.88
N PRO A 47 9.26 -6.11 0.16
CA PRO A 47 9.54 -4.89 0.90
C PRO A 47 10.45 -3.90 0.16
N GLN A 48 11.32 -4.38 -0.70
CA GLN A 48 12.22 -3.53 -1.49
C GLN A 48 11.48 -2.92 -2.68
N SER A 49 11.64 -1.63 -2.87
CA SER A 49 11.12 -0.89 -4.02
C SER A 49 12.10 0.21 -4.43
N GLU A 50 12.11 0.56 -5.70
CA GLU A 50 12.78 1.76 -6.21
C GLU A 50 11.73 2.64 -6.92
N PRO A 51 11.53 3.91 -6.49
CA PRO A 51 12.13 4.52 -5.31
C PRO A 51 11.66 3.87 -3.99
N PRO A 52 12.35 4.14 -2.86
CA PRO A 52 11.98 3.58 -1.57
C PRO A 52 10.52 3.84 -1.22
N LEU A 53 9.84 2.82 -0.69
CA LEU A 53 8.42 2.85 -0.41
C LEU A 53 7.96 4.10 0.36
N PRO A 54 8.63 4.55 1.45
CA PRO A 54 8.22 5.76 2.15
C PRO A 54 8.19 7.00 1.25
N PHE A 55 9.20 7.15 0.38
CA PHE A 55 9.27 8.27 -0.55
C PHE A 55 8.17 8.19 -1.62
N ARG A 56 7.88 6.98 -2.15
CA ARG A 56 6.73 6.77 -3.05
C ARG A 56 5.41 7.15 -2.39
N MET A 57 5.20 6.77 -1.12
CA MET A 57 3.96 7.10 -0.40
C MET A 57 3.80 8.62 -0.24
N LEU A 58 4.88 9.34 0.01
CA LEU A 58 4.88 10.81 0.00
C LEU A 58 4.56 11.37 -1.39
N ASP A 59 5.21 10.90 -2.46
CA ASP A 59 4.93 11.36 -3.84
C ASP A 59 3.45 11.13 -4.22
N TYR A 60 2.91 9.94 -3.94
CA TYR A 60 1.49 9.64 -4.12
C TYR A 60 0.60 10.64 -3.36
N TRP A 61 0.93 10.92 -2.09
CA TRP A 61 0.14 11.86 -1.29
C TRP A 61 0.14 13.26 -1.91
N VAL A 62 1.30 13.77 -2.32
CA VAL A 62 1.42 15.11 -2.93
C VAL A 62 0.58 15.21 -4.21
N ARG A 63 0.61 14.18 -5.06
CA ARG A 63 -0.17 14.15 -6.31
C ARG A 63 -1.67 14.07 -6.05
N LEU A 64 -2.10 13.22 -5.12
CA LEU A 64 -3.51 13.11 -4.72
C LEU A 64 -3.99 14.42 -4.11
N GLN A 65 -3.21 15.03 -3.24
CA GLN A 65 -3.55 16.29 -2.57
C GLN A 65 -3.68 17.44 -3.57
N ARG A 66 -2.77 17.52 -4.55
CA ARG A 66 -2.83 18.50 -5.63
C ARG A 66 -4.11 18.38 -6.46
N LYS A 67 -4.54 17.14 -6.74
CA LYS A 67 -5.69 16.84 -7.61
C LYS A 67 -7.04 16.98 -6.90
N TYR A 68 -7.17 16.43 -5.69
CA TYR A 68 -8.47 16.27 -5.03
C TYR A 68 -8.68 17.20 -3.84
N ARG A 69 -7.60 17.74 -3.24
CA ARG A 69 -7.65 18.72 -2.13
C ARG A 69 -8.55 18.29 -0.97
N CYS A 70 -8.47 17.03 -0.59
CA CYS A 70 -9.27 16.44 0.48
C CYS A 70 -8.38 15.59 1.41
N PRO A 71 -8.86 15.19 2.60
CA PRO A 71 -8.12 14.27 3.44
C PRO A 71 -7.79 12.97 2.68
N ILE A 72 -6.57 12.45 2.90
CA ILE A 72 -6.08 11.21 2.29
C ILE A 72 -5.54 10.33 3.41
N GLU A 73 -6.09 9.12 3.53
CA GLU A 73 -5.51 8.05 4.32
C GLU A 73 -4.80 7.08 3.40
N GLN A 74 -3.55 6.79 3.71
CA GLN A 74 -2.72 5.89 2.93
C GLN A 74 -2.39 4.63 3.72
N VAL A 75 -2.59 3.48 3.09
CA VAL A 75 -2.33 2.17 3.68
C VAL A 75 -1.51 1.33 2.71
N VAL A 76 -0.35 0.87 3.15
CA VAL A 76 0.40 -0.18 2.47
C VAL A 76 -0.01 -1.54 3.05
N ILE A 77 -0.33 -2.49 2.18
CA ILE A 77 -0.70 -3.85 2.54
C ILE A 77 0.35 -4.81 2.01
N PHE A 78 1.14 -5.40 2.90
CA PHE A 78 2.06 -6.47 2.54
C PHE A 78 1.34 -7.82 2.49
N LEU A 79 1.43 -8.49 1.34
CA LEU A 79 0.73 -9.74 1.06
C LEU A 79 1.50 -10.98 1.48
N LYS A 80 2.84 -10.92 1.57
CA LYS A 80 3.71 -12.06 1.84
C LYS A 80 4.64 -11.83 3.03
N SER A 81 4.70 -12.81 3.93
CA SER A 81 5.60 -12.77 5.08
C SER A 81 7.06 -12.65 4.68
N THR A 82 7.82 -11.88 5.45
CA THR A 82 9.24 -11.62 5.22
C THR A 82 9.94 -11.38 6.56
N THR A 83 11.27 -11.56 6.58
CA THR A 83 12.13 -11.25 7.71
C THR A 83 12.73 -9.85 7.62
N SER A 84 12.43 -9.08 6.56
CA SER A 84 12.96 -7.74 6.37
C SER A 84 12.25 -6.73 7.27
N ASP A 85 13.00 -5.93 8.02
CA ASP A 85 12.42 -4.91 8.91
C ASP A 85 11.74 -3.74 8.16
N LEU A 86 11.95 -3.63 6.85
CA LEU A 86 11.33 -2.60 6.02
C LEU A 86 9.80 -2.63 6.08
N VAL A 87 9.20 -3.80 6.35
CA VAL A 87 7.74 -3.94 6.52
C VAL A 87 7.19 -3.34 7.80
N PHE A 88 8.05 -2.84 8.70
CA PHE A 88 7.65 -2.07 9.87
C PHE A 88 7.73 -0.56 9.63
N ASN A 89 8.39 -0.12 8.55
CA ASN A 89 8.53 1.30 8.26
C ASN A 89 7.21 1.89 7.72
N ASN A 90 6.68 2.87 8.45
CA ASN A 90 5.41 3.53 8.21
C ASN A 90 5.54 5.05 8.01
N GLU A 91 6.76 5.54 7.84
CA GLU A 91 7.01 6.97 7.63
C GLU A 91 8.16 7.26 6.68
N PHE A 92 8.00 8.33 5.90
CA PHE A 92 9.12 9.04 5.31
C PHE A 92 9.52 10.16 6.24
N ARG A 93 10.81 10.25 6.57
CA ARG A 93 11.34 11.28 7.45
C ARG A 93 12.65 11.83 6.92
N ASP A 94 12.68 13.15 6.83
CA ASP A 94 13.84 13.97 6.50
C ASP A 94 13.88 15.18 7.46
N ILE A 95 14.86 16.07 7.32
CA ILE A 95 15.12 17.19 8.24
C ILE A 95 13.85 18.03 8.48
N ASN A 96 13.14 18.41 7.40
CA ASN A 96 11.97 19.30 7.46
C ASN A 96 10.68 18.64 6.95
N THR A 97 10.76 17.39 6.49
CA THR A 97 9.64 16.70 5.86
C THR A 97 9.36 15.42 6.61
N TRP A 98 8.12 15.26 7.04
CA TRP A 98 7.66 14.05 7.70
C TRP A 98 6.31 13.67 7.14
N HIS A 99 6.19 12.42 6.72
CA HIS A 99 4.97 11.88 6.14
C HIS A 99 4.71 10.48 6.69
N ARG A 100 3.51 10.27 7.22
CA ARG A 100 3.11 9.00 7.83
C ARG A 100 2.05 8.31 6.98
N TYR A 101 2.12 6.99 6.96
CA TYR A 101 1.09 6.14 6.39
C TYR A 101 0.88 4.92 7.30
N ARG A 102 -0.12 4.11 7.01
CA ARG A 102 -0.38 2.86 7.75
C ARG A 102 0.24 1.69 7.02
N VAL A 103 0.71 0.70 7.77
CA VAL A 103 1.19 -0.57 7.22
C VAL A 103 0.37 -1.70 7.81
N ILE A 104 -0.16 -2.55 6.94
CA ILE A 104 -0.83 -3.80 7.28
C ILE A 104 0.01 -4.94 6.74
N ARG A 105 0.34 -5.89 7.60
CA ARG A 105 1.03 -7.14 7.23
C ARG A 105 0.03 -8.27 7.37
N LEU A 106 -0.43 -8.83 6.24
CA LEU A 106 -1.56 -9.76 6.25
C LEU A 106 -1.30 -10.98 7.14
N TRP A 107 -0.09 -11.54 7.11
CA TRP A 107 0.30 -12.71 7.91
C TRP A 107 0.28 -12.50 9.43
N GLU A 108 0.07 -11.26 9.90
CA GLU A 108 -0.11 -10.93 11.32
C GLU A 108 -1.58 -10.68 11.69
N GLN A 109 -2.46 -10.49 10.71
CA GLN A 109 -3.86 -10.14 10.93
C GLN A 109 -4.69 -11.38 11.27
N ASP A 110 -5.73 -11.18 12.07
CA ASP A 110 -6.76 -12.18 12.31
C ASP A 110 -7.51 -12.50 10.99
N PRO A 111 -7.62 -13.77 10.56
CA PRO A 111 -8.41 -14.14 9.39
C PRO A 111 -9.91 -13.90 9.54
N GLN A 112 -10.48 -13.88 10.76
CA GLN A 112 -11.94 -13.88 10.95
C GLN A 112 -12.66 -12.70 10.27
N PRO A 113 -12.19 -11.43 10.37
CA PRO A 113 -12.83 -10.31 9.67
C PRO A 113 -12.76 -10.42 8.14
N LEU A 114 -11.72 -11.06 7.60
CA LEU A 114 -11.55 -11.27 6.16
C LEU A 114 -12.46 -12.40 5.67
N LEU A 115 -12.60 -13.48 6.46
CA LEU A 115 -13.52 -14.58 6.18
C LEU A 115 -14.98 -14.14 6.22
N ALA A 116 -15.33 -13.19 7.10
CA ALA A 116 -16.68 -12.65 7.21
C ALA A 116 -17.13 -11.81 6.00
N ASN A 117 -16.20 -11.40 5.13
CA ASN A 117 -16.51 -10.59 3.96
C ASN A 117 -16.06 -11.30 2.67
N ARG A 118 -17.04 -11.65 1.83
CA ARG A 118 -16.82 -12.35 0.55
C ARG A 118 -15.77 -11.67 -0.33
N ALA A 119 -15.79 -10.34 -0.41
CA ALA A 119 -14.86 -9.59 -1.26
C ALA A 119 -13.39 -9.69 -0.78
N LEU A 120 -13.17 -10.08 0.48
CA LEU A 120 -11.87 -10.19 1.12
C LEU A 120 -11.36 -11.62 1.23
N LEU A 121 -12.14 -12.63 0.81
CA LEU A 121 -11.75 -14.03 0.84
C LEU A 121 -10.40 -14.33 0.18
N PRO A 122 -10.02 -13.72 -0.97
CA PRO A 122 -8.67 -13.91 -1.52
C PRO A 122 -7.56 -13.52 -0.54
N LEU A 123 -7.76 -12.43 0.22
CA LEU A 123 -6.80 -11.95 1.22
C LEU A 123 -6.82 -12.79 2.50
N ALA A 124 -7.96 -13.42 2.84
CA ALA A 124 -8.08 -14.26 4.03
C ALA A 124 -7.07 -15.42 4.03
N THR A 125 -6.77 -15.98 2.85
CA THR A 125 -5.75 -17.05 2.71
C THR A 125 -4.34 -16.62 3.12
N LEU A 126 -4.05 -15.32 3.11
CA LEU A 126 -2.74 -14.74 3.42
C LEU A 126 -2.63 -14.28 4.89
N ALA A 127 -3.70 -14.45 5.67
CA ALA A 127 -3.77 -14.02 7.05
C ALA A 127 -2.99 -14.94 8.01
N LYS A 128 -2.90 -14.53 9.28
CA LYS A 128 -2.22 -15.34 10.31
C LYS A 128 -2.91 -16.70 10.46
N SER A 129 -2.15 -17.78 10.32
CA SER A 129 -2.66 -19.12 10.55
C SER A 129 -1.60 -20.05 11.13
N ASN A 130 -2.01 -20.84 12.12
CA ASN A 130 -1.22 -21.96 12.64
C ASN A 130 -1.44 -23.24 11.81
N ASN A 131 -2.43 -23.25 10.90
CA ASN A 131 -2.72 -24.34 9.99
C ASN A 131 -3.24 -23.78 8.64
N PRO A 132 -2.33 -23.47 7.70
CA PRO A 132 -2.68 -22.84 6.42
C PRO A 132 -3.67 -23.67 5.59
N ASN A 133 -3.55 -25.00 5.59
CA ASN A 133 -4.45 -25.88 4.85
C ASN A 133 -5.89 -25.77 5.36
N ARG A 134 -6.07 -25.76 6.69
CA ARG A 134 -7.39 -25.58 7.29
C ARG A 134 -7.99 -24.19 6.97
N LEU A 135 -7.17 -23.14 6.95
CA LEU A 135 -7.63 -21.80 6.58
C LEU A 135 -8.05 -21.75 5.10
N LEU A 136 -7.31 -22.43 4.21
CA LEU A 136 -7.68 -22.55 2.81
C LEU A 136 -9.01 -23.30 2.63
N GLU A 137 -9.21 -24.41 3.35
CA GLU A 137 -10.49 -25.13 3.38
C GLU A 137 -11.65 -24.23 3.84
N GLN A 138 -11.45 -23.41 4.88
CA GLN A 138 -12.45 -22.44 5.34
C GLN A 138 -12.80 -21.43 4.24
N VAL A 139 -11.81 -20.91 3.53
CA VAL A 139 -12.05 -20.00 2.40
C VAL A 139 -12.87 -20.69 1.30
N VAL A 140 -12.52 -21.92 0.93
CA VAL A 140 -13.28 -22.70 -0.07
C VAL A 140 -14.74 -22.87 0.36
N VAL A 141 -14.99 -23.23 1.63
CA VAL A 141 -16.35 -23.37 2.16
C VAL A 141 -17.14 -22.06 2.05
N GLU A 142 -16.54 -20.91 2.36
CA GLU A 142 -17.23 -19.62 2.23
C GLU A 142 -17.46 -19.19 0.77
N VAL A 143 -16.56 -19.56 -0.15
CA VAL A 143 -16.77 -19.38 -1.60
C VAL A 143 -17.96 -20.22 -2.07
N ASP A 144 -18.01 -21.51 -1.73
CA ASP A 144 -19.06 -22.44 -2.18
C ASP A 144 -20.45 -22.10 -1.63
N ARG A 145 -20.52 -21.68 -0.36
CA ARG A 145 -21.78 -21.16 0.24
C ARG A 145 -22.39 -20.04 -0.58
N SER A 146 -21.54 -19.24 -1.22
CA SER A 146 -21.96 -18.07 -1.96
C SER A 146 -22.44 -18.39 -3.38
N ASP A 147 -22.13 -19.58 -3.91
CA ASP A 147 -22.63 -20.06 -5.20
C ASP A 147 -23.95 -20.84 -5.04
N ALA A 148 -24.13 -21.53 -3.92
CA ALA A 148 -25.42 -22.14 -3.55
C ALA A 148 -26.54 -21.10 -3.31
N ALA A 149 -26.20 -19.89 -2.84
CA ALA A 149 -27.15 -18.79 -2.70
C ALA A 149 -27.56 -18.17 -4.06
N ARG A 150 -26.85 -18.49 -5.15
CA ARG A 150 -27.06 -17.94 -6.50
C ARG A 150 -27.88 -18.87 -7.40
N SER A 151 -28.20 -20.09 -6.95
CA SER A 151 -28.87 -21.13 -7.75
C SER A 151 -30.40 -21.18 -7.63
N TRP A 152 -31.05 -20.22 -6.95
CA TRP A 152 -32.50 -20.13 -6.89
C TRP A 152 -33.00 -18.81 -7.52
N GLY A 153 -33.36 -18.88 -8.80
CA GLY A 153 -33.85 -17.70 -9.51
C GLY A 153 -34.33 -17.88 -10.95
N PHE A 154 -35.00 -18.98 -11.30
CA PHE A 154 -35.93 -19.05 -12.45
C PHE A 154 -36.98 -20.15 -12.23
N PRO A 155 -38.30 -19.86 -12.27
CA PRO A 155 -39.32 -20.89 -12.41
C PRO A 155 -39.49 -21.29 -13.90
N PRO A 156 -40.12 -22.43 -14.19
CA PRO A 156 -40.27 -23.00 -15.54
C PRO A 156 -41.04 -22.11 -16.52
#